data_AF-A0A1C7M642-F1
#
_entry.id   AF-A0A1C7M642-F1
#
_cell.length_a   1.000
_cell.length_b   1.000
_cell.length_c   1.000
_cell.angle_alpha   90.00
_cell.angle_beta   90.00
_cell.angle_gamma   90.00
#
_symmetry.space_group_name_H-M   'P 1'
#
loop_
_entity.id
_entity.type
_entity.pdbx_description
1 polymer ?
#
loop_
_entity_poly.entity_id
_entity_poly.type
_entity_poly.pdbx_seq_one_letter_code
_entity_poly.pdbx_strand_id
1 'polypeptide(L)'
;MSDQLPNSMTAKVWVDPYSLPKYDDISTIAGNAPSDVKQLTCNTLGAYGIGTNQECFAHSVGKKLKIVEINIDRDGEKMQCSTVVEVLVSKDMLNGAGMMHGGCVCYIIDNCASLPLVALGVLQKVNGVGVSQAMTVFFHSPASCDVVLTVVSTSIAFGSRIMNARCECPDYDRSHSNERMNWAMHTFKRIRWFNLAILTITPLVGLYGIYTTPLHLKTFVWACVYYAFSMIGITAGYHRLWSHRSYNASPALQYLLIVAGGSAVQGSCYWWARGHRSHHRFTDTDLDPYNAKRGLLYSHIGWMLVKPDIKPGKADISDLRKNAIVQWQHRWYFVIIAIFGYYLPIVVAGKLWGDWWGGLFYAGMLRITFVQHSTFCINSIAHYLGESPFDDKKTARDHLLSALLTMGEGYHNFHHQFPMDYRNAIRWYQYDPTKWFIAVCSWIGVASHLHVFPDNEIQKGVFTMQLKRLKTLQDSISWPADINDLPVVSWEHFKEQSVSRPLVIVSGFIHDVSSLVVTHPGGRDLLAANIGKDATAAFFGGFYEHSNAAHNVRKSAFVDDACRRSTWRCRARPGLPRRKLAHSRKRNRSRFYVQELELRAVSLPGVFLSFL
;
A
#
# COMPACT_ATOMS: atom_id res chain seq x y z
N MET A 1 -73.43 -37.82 5.61
CA MET A 1 -72.74 -38.96 6.24
C MET A 1 -71.31 -38.54 6.50
N SER A 2 -70.90 -38.66 7.76
CA SER A 2 -69.53 -38.49 8.22
C SER A 2 -68.58 -39.38 7.41
N ASP A 3 -67.33 -38.97 7.25
CA ASP A 3 -66.26 -39.74 7.87
C ASP A 3 -65.01 -38.90 8.08
N GLN A 4 -64.51 -39.05 9.30
CA GLN A 4 -63.45 -38.29 9.92
C GLN A 4 -62.09 -38.65 9.29
N LEU A 5 -61.29 -37.61 9.00
CA LEU A 5 -59.86 -37.79 8.84
C LEU A 5 -59.24 -38.12 10.21
N PRO A 6 -58.29 -39.07 10.28
CA PRO A 6 -57.81 -39.62 11.54
C PRO A 6 -57.00 -38.60 12.32
N ASN A 7 -57.27 -38.55 13.63
CA ASN A 7 -56.43 -37.95 14.67
C ASN A 7 -55.00 -38.52 14.60
N SER A 8 -54.14 -37.97 13.74
CA SER A 8 -52.71 -38.21 13.82
C SER A 8 -52.13 -37.28 14.89
N MET A 9 -52.02 -37.82 16.10
CA MET A 9 -51.17 -37.40 17.20
C MET A 9 -50.55 -36.01 17.03
N THR A 10 -51.20 -34.99 17.59
CA THR A 10 -50.52 -33.76 18.00
C THR A 10 -49.43 -34.15 18.99
N ALA A 11 -48.22 -34.43 18.49
CA ALA A 11 -47.04 -34.49 19.31
C ALA A 11 -47.05 -33.21 20.15
N LYS A 12 -47.20 -33.36 21.46
CA LYS A 12 -47.31 -32.27 22.42
C LYS A 12 -46.08 -31.38 22.19
N VAL A 13 -46.28 -30.24 21.52
CA VAL A 13 -45.19 -29.33 21.20
C VAL A 13 -44.61 -28.89 22.53
N TRP A 14 -43.31 -29.10 22.75
CA TRP A 14 -42.67 -28.80 24.03
C TRP A 14 -42.76 -27.30 24.37
N VAL A 15 -42.92 -26.46 23.33
CA VAL A 15 -43.12 -25.01 23.40
C VAL A 15 -44.05 -24.58 22.26
N ASP A 16 -45.14 -23.87 22.57
CA ASP A 16 -46.01 -23.26 21.56
C ASP A 16 -45.52 -21.83 21.22
N PRO A 17 -44.96 -21.57 20.02
CA PRO A 17 -44.49 -20.24 19.64
C PRO A 17 -45.60 -19.19 19.66
N TYR A 18 -46.86 -19.59 19.47
CA TYR A 18 -48.02 -18.70 19.50
C TYR A 18 -48.35 -18.22 20.92
N SER A 19 -47.82 -18.88 21.96
CA SER A 19 -47.96 -18.48 23.36
C SER A 19 -46.91 -17.46 23.83
N LEU A 20 -45.91 -17.14 22.98
CA LEU A 20 -44.80 -16.25 23.33
C LEU A 20 -45.17 -14.77 23.18
N PRO A 21 -44.62 -13.87 24.03
CA PRO A 21 -44.75 -12.43 23.84
C PRO A 21 -44.23 -12.00 22.46
N LYS A 22 -44.75 -10.88 21.93
CA LYS A 22 -44.22 -10.31 20.69
C LYS A 22 -42.88 -9.62 20.97
N TYR A 23 -41.83 -10.09 20.32
CA TYR A 23 -40.49 -9.48 20.33
C TYR A 23 -40.20 -8.88 18.95
N ASP A 24 -39.69 -7.64 18.95
CA ASP A 24 -39.36 -6.83 17.76
C ASP A 24 -40.50 -6.54 16.76
N ASP A 25 -40.27 -5.53 15.91
CA ASP A 25 -41.17 -5.16 14.82
C ASP A 25 -40.77 -5.85 13.51
N ILE A 26 -41.60 -6.79 13.07
CA ILE A 26 -41.39 -7.58 11.85
C ILE A 26 -41.52 -6.77 10.56
N SER A 27 -41.99 -5.52 10.61
CA SER A 27 -42.12 -4.64 9.43
C SER A 27 -40.79 -4.40 8.72
N THR A 28 -39.69 -4.57 9.44
CA THR A 28 -38.31 -4.37 8.98
C THR A 28 -37.64 -5.63 8.42
N ILE A 29 -38.31 -6.79 8.51
CA ILE A 29 -37.74 -8.08 8.10
C ILE A 29 -38.11 -8.38 6.63
N ALA A 30 -37.11 -8.35 5.77
CA ALA A 30 -37.22 -8.67 4.35
C ALA A 30 -37.42 -10.18 4.11
N GLY A 31 -37.49 -10.57 2.85
CA GLY A 31 -37.60 -11.97 2.42
C GLY A 31 -39.03 -12.48 2.27
N ASN A 32 -39.16 -13.65 1.64
CA ASN A 32 -40.44 -14.19 1.16
C ASN A 32 -41.25 -14.96 2.22
N ALA A 33 -40.78 -15.05 3.47
CA ALA A 33 -41.50 -15.77 4.51
C ALA A 33 -42.80 -15.08 4.96
N PRO A 34 -43.87 -15.85 5.26
CA PRO A 34 -45.11 -15.31 5.82
C PRO A 34 -44.89 -14.52 7.12
N SER A 35 -45.70 -13.48 7.35
CA SER A 35 -45.55 -12.58 8.50
C SER A 35 -45.70 -13.28 9.85
N ASP A 36 -46.55 -14.30 9.94
CA ASP A 36 -46.71 -15.16 11.12
C ASP A 36 -45.43 -15.96 11.40
N VAL A 37 -44.80 -16.54 10.37
CA VAL A 37 -43.51 -17.24 10.48
C VAL A 37 -42.41 -16.27 10.95
N LYS A 38 -42.36 -15.06 10.38
CA LYS A 38 -41.40 -14.02 10.79
C LYS A 38 -41.58 -13.64 12.26
N GLN A 39 -42.82 -13.40 12.70
CA GLN A 39 -43.11 -13.01 14.07
C GLN A 39 -42.74 -14.11 15.06
N LEU A 40 -43.11 -15.36 14.79
CA LEU A 40 -42.88 -16.47 15.72
C LEU A 40 -41.40 -16.83 15.82
N THR A 41 -40.65 -16.65 14.73
CA THR A 41 -39.19 -16.80 14.73
C THR A 41 -38.53 -15.73 15.63
N CYS A 42 -38.96 -14.47 15.52
CA CYS A 42 -38.50 -13.38 16.40
C CYS A 42 -38.86 -13.62 17.86
N ASN A 43 -40.10 -14.05 18.12
CA ASN A 43 -40.56 -14.34 19.48
C ASN A 43 -39.74 -15.45 20.13
N THR A 44 -39.39 -16.48 19.36
CA THR A 44 -38.57 -17.60 19.83
C THR A 44 -37.15 -17.15 20.17
N LEU A 45 -36.53 -16.31 19.33
CA LEU A 45 -35.23 -15.72 19.63
C LEU A 45 -35.26 -14.88 20.91
N GLY A 46 -36.25 -14.00 21.05
CA GLY A 46 -36.40 -13.13 22.22
C GLY A 46 -36.63 -13.90 23.52
N ALA A 47 -37.51 -14.90 23.50
CA ALA A 47 -37.88 -15.66 24.69
C ALA A 47 -36.77 -16.63 25.15
N TYR A 48 -36.12 -17.33 24.21
CA TYR A 48 -35.20 -18.44 24.54
C TYR A 48 -33.73 -18.12 24.27
N GLY A 49 -33.44 -17.39 23.21
CA GLY A 49 -32.07 -17.02 22.86
C GLY A 49 -31.52 -15.88 23.71
N ILE A 50 -32.34 -14.84 23.91
CA ILE A 50 -31.97 -13.61 24.63
C ILE A 50 -32.35 -13.70 26.12
N GLY A 51 -33.58 -14.14 26.42
CA GLY A 51 -34.12 -14.21 27.77
C GLY A 51 -34.43 -12.84 28.39
N THR A 52 -35.02 -12.83 29.58
CA THR A 52 -35.55 -11.61 30.24
C THR A 52 -34.61 -10.98 31.27
N ASN A 53 -33.57 -11.69 31.72
CA ASN A 53 -32.65 -11.18 32.73
C ASN A 53 -31.60 -10.23 32.12
N GLN A 54 -31.73 -8.93 32.40
CA GLN A 54 -30.88 -7.89 31.84
C GLN A 54 -29.41 -7.95 32.30
N GLU A 55 -29.12 -8.66 33.38
CA GLU A 55 -27.76 -8.81 33.93
C GLU A 55 -26.98 -9.97 33.30
N CYS A 56 -27.65 -10.83 32.53
CA CYS A 56 -27.00 -11.98 31.91
C CYS A 56 -26.27 -11.59 30.60
N PHE A 57 -25.12 -12.23 30.38
CA PHE A 57 -24.34 -12.12 29.14
C PHE A 57 -25.20 -12.31 27.88
N ALA A 58 -26.03 -13.36 27.88
CA ALA A 58 -26.93 -13.69 26.77
C ALA A 58 -27.87 -12.52 26.42
N HIS A 59 -28.42 -11.84 27.43
CA HIS A 59 -29.29 -10.69 27.19
C HIS A 59 -28.51 -9.49 26.63
N SER A 60 -27.31 -9.22 27.14
CA SER A 60 -26.49 -8.07 26.71
C SER A 60 -26.04 -8.15 25.25
N VAL A 61 -25.71 -9.36 24.77
CA VAL A 61 -25.26 -9.66 23.41
C VAL A 61 -26.44 -9.96 22.50
N GLY A 62 -27.38 -10.80 22.95
CA GLY A 62 -28.53 -11.27 22.18
C GLY A 62 -29.48 -10.16 21.75
N LYS A 63 -29.71 -9.13 22.58
CA LYS A 63 -30.56 -7.97 22.22
C LYS A 63 -30.01 -7.13 21.06
N LYS A 64 -28.77 -7.36 20.65
CA LYS A 64 -28.12 -6.67 19.52
C LYS A 64 -28.22 -7.47 18.22
N LEU A 65 -28.74 -8.70 18.26
CA LEU A 65 -29.07 -9.50 17.09
C LEU A 65 -30.32 -8.93 16.44
N LYS A 66 -30.26 -8.63 15.14
CA LYS A 66 -31.40 -8.17 14.36
C LYS A 66 -31.61 -9.11 13.19
N ILE A 67 -32.76 -9.79 13.18
CA ILE A 67 -33.15 -10.57 12.00
C ILE A 67 -33.53 -9.56 10.91
N VAL A 68 -32.83 -9.59 9.78
CA VAL A 68 -33.07 -8.65 8.66
C VAL A 68 -33.79 -9.31 7.49
N GLU A 69 -33.65 -10.63 7.33
CA GLU A 69 -34.27 -11.36 6.22
C GLU A 69 -34.59 -12.80 6.62
N ILE A 70 -35.76 -13.30 6.18
CA ILE A 70 -36.13 -14.72 6.27
C ILE A 70 -36.68 -15.16 4.92
N ASN A 71 -36.01 -16.14 4.30
CA ASN A 71 -36.39 -16.73 3.03
C ASN A 71 -36.70 -18.21 3.17
N ILE A 72 -37.66 -18.66 2.39
CA ILE A 72 -38.05 -20.06 2.22
C ILE A 72 -37.86 -20.39 0.75
N ASP A 73 -37.02 -21.37 0.48
CA ASP A 73 -36.85 -21.95 -0.84
C ASP A 73 -37.54 -23.32 -0.92
N ARG A 74 -38.13 -23.62 -2.07
CA ARG A 74 -38.88 -24.87 -2.32
C ARG A 74 -38.34 -25.50 -3.59
N ASP A 75 -37.65 -26.63 -3.43
CA ASP A 75 -37.19 -27.46 -4.53
C ASP A 75 -37.91 -28.83 -4.47
N GLY A 76 -39.04 -28.91 -5.19
CA GLY A 76 -39.94 -30.06 -5.14
C GLY A 76 -40.57 -30.28 -3.75
N GLU A 77 -40.37 -31.46 -3.16
CA GLU A 77 -40.82 -31.79 -1.80
C GLU A 77 -39.86 -31.31 -0.70
N LYS A 78 -38.66 -30.85 -1.06
CA LYS A 78 -37.67 -30.34 -0.10
C LYS A 78 -37.88 -28.85 0.11
N MET A 79 -37.91 -28.48 1.39
CA MET A 79 -38.10 -27.10 1.82
C MET A 79 -36.89 -26.68 2.64
N GLN A 80 -36.29 -25.56 2.24
CA GLN A 80 -35.12 -24.99 2.89
C GLN A 80 -35.47 -23.59 3.39
N CYS A 81 -35.01 -23.25 4.58
CA CYS A 81 -35.12 -21.88 5.09
C CYS A 81 -33.73 -21.29 5.27
N SER A 82 -33.59 -20.02 4.90
CA SER A 82 -32.43 -19.20 5.24
C SER A 82 -32.87 -17.97 6.03
N THR A 83 -32.02 -17.57 6.98
CA THR A 83 -32.22 -16.38 7.80
C THR A 83 -30.95 -15.56 7.79
N VAL A 84 -31.09 -14.24 7.66
CA VAL A 84 -29.97 -13.30 7.73
C VAL A 84 -30.12 -12.48 9.01
N VAL A 85 -29.07 -12.45 9.83
CA VAL A 85 -29.01 -11.71 11.08
C VAL A 85 -27.86 -10.72 11.04
N GLU A 86 -28.11 -9.47 11.41
CA GLU A 86 -27.09 -8.46 11.59
C GLU A 86 -26.81 -8.22 13.08
N VAL A 87 -25.53 -8.04 13.43
CA VAL A 87 -25.12 -7.72 14.80
C VAL A 87 -23.95 -6.73 14.81
N LEU A 88 -24.12 -5.63 15.55
CA LEU A 88 -23.06 -4.64 15.75
C LEU A 88 -22.07 -5.11 16.82
N VAL A 89 -20.81 -5.32 16.42
CA VAL A 89 -19.71 -5.67 17.34
C VAL A 89 -19.42 -4.47 18.23
N SER A 90 -19.61 -4.64 19.53
CA SER A 90 -19.48 -3.59 20.54
C SER A 90 -18.38 -3.93 21.54
N LYS A 91 -17.96 -2.93 22.32
CA LYS A 91 -16.79 -3.05 23.20
C LYS A 91 -16.88 -4.19 24.22
N ASP A 92 -18.09 -4.50 24.69
CA ASP A 92 -18.38 -5.59 25.62
C ASP A 92 -18.22 -6.99 25.00
N MET A 93 -18.09 -7.09 23.67
CA MET A 93 -17.87 -8.35 22.95
C MET A 93 -16.39 -8.60 22.63
N LEU A 94 -15.47 -7.71 23.02
CA LEU A 94 -14.08 -7.76 22.60
C LEU A 94 -13.20 -8.55 23.57
N ASN A 95 -12.18 -9.20 23.03
CA ASN A 95 -11.07 -9.79 23.77
C ASN A 95 -9.96 -8.76 24.07
N GLY A 96 -8.90 -9.19 24.76
CA GLY A 96 -7.76 -8.32 25.13
C GLY A 96 -6.96 -7.74 23.94
N ALA A 97 -7.15 -8.26 22.73
CA ALA A 97 -6.56 -7.74 21.50
C ALA A 97 -7.46 -6.72 20.77
N GLY A 98 -8.65 -6.43 21.31
CA GLY A 98 -9.62 -5.51 20.70
C GLY A 98 -10.41 -6.12 19.54
N MET A 99 -10.40 -7.44 19.39
CA MET A 99 -11.18 -8.19 18.40
C MET A 99 -12.33 -8.93 19.08
N MET A 100 -13.38 -9.29 18.34
CA MET A 100 -14.52 -10.03 18.88
C MET A 100 -14.06 -11.33 19.53
N HIS A 101 -14.53 -11.58 20.75
CA HIS A 101 -14.18 -12.75 21.52
C HIS A 101 -14.82 -13.99 20.91
N GLY A 102 -14.05 -15.08 20.72
CA GLY A 102 -14.54 -16.31 20.11
C GLY A 102 -15.78 -16.89 20.80
N GLY A 103 -15.86 -16.79 22.13
CA GLY A 103 -17.07 -17.17 22.88
C GLY A 103 -18.32 -16.34 22.53
N CYS A 104 -18.17 -15.05 22.20
CA CYS A 104 -19.29 -14.24 21.73
C CYS A 104 -19.74 -14.69 20.34
N VAL A 105 -18.79 -15.00 19.45
CA VAL A 105 -19.08 -15.52 18.10
C VAL A 105 -19.83 -16.86 18.20
N CYS A 106 -19.37 -17.78 19.06
CA CYS A 106 -20.04 -19.06 19.27
C CYS A 106 -21.49 -18.89 19.77
N TYR A 107 -21.74 -18.01 20.73
CA TYR A 107 -23.10 -17.72 21.21
C TYR A 107 -24.00 -17.16 20.11
N ILE A 108 -23.48 -16.27 19.26
CA ILE A 108 -24.22 -15.69 18.14
C ILE A 108 -24.55 -16.76 17.10
N ILE A 109 -23.55 -17.57 16.70
CA ILE A 109 -23.72 -18.65 15.73
C ILE A 109 -24.75 -19.67 16.22
N ASP A 110 -24.71 -20.05 17.49
CA ASP A 110 -25.63 -21.01 18.10
C ASP A 110 -27.10 -20.55 18.00
N ASN A 111 -27.35 -19.28 18.33
CA ASN A 111 -28.68 -18.67 18.20
C ASN A 111 -29.11 -18.54 16.73
N CYS A 112 -28.21 -18.04 15.86
CA CYS A 112 -28.53 -17.83 14.45
C CYS A 112 -28.78 -19.16 13.72
N ALA A 113 -28.09 -20.25 14.09
CA ALA A 113 -28.27 -21.58 13.49
C ALA A 113 -29.68 -22.14 13.75
N SER A 114 -30.29 -21.76 14.88
CA SER A 114 -31.60 -22.25 15.28
C SER A 114 -32.75 -21.57 14.54
N LEU A 115 -32.57 -20.33 14.06
CA LEU A 115 -33.62 -19.54 13.41
C LEU A 115 -34.25 -20.19 12.17
N PRO A 116 -33.49 -20.69 11.16
CA PRO A 116 -34.12 -21.32 9.99
C PRO A 116 -34.86 -22.61 10.35
N LEU A 117 -34.44 -23.30 11.42
CA LEU A 117 -35.08 -24.52 11.90
C LEU A 117 -36.42 -24.21 12.59
N VAL A 118 -36.46 -23.15 13.39
CA VAL A 118 -37.70 -22.64 14.00
C VAL A 118 -38.67 -22.20 12.91
N ALA A 119 -38.21 -21.45 11.91
CA ALA A 119 -39.04 -20.98 10.81
C ALA A 119 -39.65 -22.14 10.01
N LEU A 120 -38.88 -23.20 9.72
CA LEU A 120 -39.39 -24.41 9.08
C LEU A 120 -40.38 -25.17 9.95
N GLY A 121 -40.14 -25.28 11.26
CA GLY A 121 -41.06 -25.93 12.18
C GLY A 121 -42.42 -25.26 12.24
N VAL A 122 -42.43 -23.92 12.34
CA VAL A 122 -43.67 -23.13 12.29
C VAL A 122 -44.40 -23.37 10.96
N LEU A 123 -43.69 -23.33 9.85
CA LEU A 123 -44.27 -23.47 8.52
C LEU A 123 -44.81 -24.88 8.24
N GLN A 124 -44.12 -25.92 8.70
CA GLN A 124 -44.51 -27.32 8.55
C GLN A 124 -45.42 -27.82 9.69
N LYS A 125 -45.73 -26.96 10.67
CA LYS A 125 -46.53 -27.29 11.86
C LYS A 125 -45.97 -28.46 12.66
N VAL A 126 -44.64 -28.54 12.75
CA VAL A 126 -43.91 -29.51 13.57
C VAL A 126 -42.98 -28.77 14.52
N ASN A 127 -42.47 -29.45 15.56
CA ASN A 127 -41.59 -28.79 16.51
C ASN A 127 -40.23 -28.47 15.85
N GLY A 128 -39.96 -27.17 15.66
CA GLY A 128 -38.69 -26.65 15.16
C GLY A 128 -37.74 -26.15 16.25
N VAL A 129 -38.08 -26.35 17.53
CA VAL A 129 -37.28 -25.93 18.68
C VAL A 129 -36.57 -27.14 19.29
N GLY A 130 -35.30 -26.97 19.66
CA GLY A 130 -34.48 -28.02 20.28
C GLY A 130 -33.30 -27.46 21.05
N VAL A 131 -32.45 -28.36 21.55
CA VAL A 131 -31.19 -28.01 22.22
C VAL A 131 -30.01 -28.36 21.31
N SER A 132 -29.05 -27.45 21.21
CA SER A 132 -27.82 -27.66 20.44
C SER A 132 -27.00 -28.81 21.02
N GLN A 133 -26.83 -29.89 20.25
CA GLN A 133 -26.06 -31.07 20.69
C GLN A 133 -24.59 -31.01 20.29
N ALA A 134 -24.30 -30.43 19.12
CA ALA A 134 -22.95 -30.29 18.60
C ALA A 134 -22.85 -29.02 17.74
N MET A 135 -21.74 -28.29 17.91
CA MET A 135 -21.42 -27.11 17.11
C MET A 135 -19.95 -27.14 16.72
N THR A 136 -19.67 -26.99 15.42
CA THR A 136 -18.31 -26.89 14.88
C THR A 136 -18.14 -25.52 14.24
N VAL A 137 -17.18 -24.73 14.72
CA VAL A 137 -16.93 -23.36 14.25
C VAL A 137 -15.52 -23.25 13.70
N PHE A 138 -15.40 -22.70 12.48
CA PHE A 138 -14.11 -22.39 11.84
C PHE A 138 -13.92 -20.88 11.79
N PHE A 139 -12.85 -20.38 12.43
CA PHE A 139 -12.51 -18.96 12.43
C PHE A 139 -11.51 -18.68 11.31
N HIS A 140 -11.92 -17.93 10.28
CA HIS A 140 -11.04 -17.57 9.17
C HIS A 140 -10.49 -16.13 9.28
N SER A 141 -11.21 -15.21 9.94
CA SER A 141 -10.82 -13.80 10.05
C SER A 141 -11.34 -13.13 11.33
N PRO A 142 -10.60 -12.16 11.89
CA PRO A 142 -11.02 -11.44 13.09
C PRO A 142 -12.02 -10.31 12.78
N ALA A 143 -12.99 -10.08 13.67
CA ALA A 143 -13.93 -8.97 13.61
C ALA A 143 -13.56 -7.86 14.62
N SER A 144 -13.42 -6.61 14.17
CA SER A 144 -13.10 -5.47 15.05
C SER A 144 -14.36 -4.80 15.61
N CYS A 145 -14.18 -3.97 16.65
CA CYS A 145 -15.25 -3.10 17.16
C CYS A 145 -15.88 -2.25 16.05
N ASP A 146 -17.17 -1.95 16.21
CA ASP A 146 -17.99 -1.10 15.34
C ASP A 146 -18.21 -1.66 13.92
N VAL A 147 -17.89 -2.93 13.69
CA VAL A 147 -18.28 -3.68 12.49
C VAL A 147 -19.67 -4.30 12.69
N VAL A 148 -20.52 -4.24 11.66
CA VAL A 148 -21.74 -5.04 11.61
C VAL A 148 -21.40 -6.39 10.98
N LEU A 149 -21.61 -7.46 11.72
CA LEU A 149 -21.48 -8.82 11.21
C LEU A 149 -22.84 -9.26 10.66
N THR A 150 -22.80 -9.83 9.45
CA THR A 150 -23.95 -10.47 8.82
C THR A 150 -23.77 -11.96 8.92
N VAL A 151 -24.70 -12.64 9.59
CA VAL A 151 -24.72 -14.09 9.75
C VAL A 151 -25.85 -14.64 8.91
N VAL A 152 -25.49 -15.43 7.91
CA VAL A 152 -26.42 -16.13 7.03
C VAL A 152 -26.52 -17.58 7.51
N SER A 153 -27.68 -17.94 8.04
CA SER A 153 -27.98 -19.31 8.46
C SER A 153 -28.88 -19.97 7.46
N THR A 154 -28.62 -21.23 7.11
CA THR A 154 -29.44 -22.01 6.19
C THR A 154 -29.67 -23.41 6.75
N SER A 155 -30.91 -23.88 6.75
CA SER A 155 -31.23 -25.26 7.14
C SER A 155 -30.63 -26.26 6.15
N ILE A 156 -29.98 -27.31 6.64
CA ILE A 156 -29.46 -28.40 5.81
C ILE A 156 -30.41 -29.60 5.85
N ALA A 157 -30.82 -30.00 7.06
CA ALA A 157 -31.68 -31.14 7.29
C ALA A 157 -32.69 -30.81 8.40
N PHE A 158 -33.94 -31.20 8.21
CA PHE A 158 -35.02 -30.93 9.14
C PHE A 158 -35.94 -32.15 9.24
N GLY A 159 -35.97 -32.77 10.42
CA GLY A 159 -36.80 -33.95 10.69
C GLY A 159 -36.91 -34.23 12.19
N SER A 160 -37.78 -35.17 12.57
CA SER A 160 -38.14 -35.43 13.97
C SER A 160 -37.01 -35.93 14.88
N ARG A 161 -35.91 -36.44 14.29
CA ARG A 161 -34.74 -36.96 15.03
C ARG A 161 -33.46 -36.16 14.81
N ILE A 162 -33.34 -35.45 13.68
CA ILE A 162 -32.12 -34.75 13.28
C ILE A 162 -32.52 -33.41 12.69
N MET A 163 -31.94 -32.34 13.23
CA MET A 163 -32.07 -30.98 12.74
C MET A 163 -30.66 -30.40 12.61
N ASN A 164 -30.34 -29.84 11.45
CA ASN A 164 -29.02 -29.31 11.16
C ASN A 164 -29.13 -28.03 10.33
N ALA A 165 -28.34 -27.03 10.69
CA ALA A 165 -28.22 -25.76 9.98
C ALA A 165 -26.74 -25.40 9.81
N ARG A 166 -26.44 -24.70 8.72
CA ARG A 166 -25.13 -24.13 8.43
C ARG A 166 -25.21 -22.63 8.61
N CYS A 167 -24.23 -22.06 9.30
CA CYS A 167 -24.06 -20.62 9.41
C CYS A 167 -22.81 -20.19 8.67
N GLU A 168 -22.92 -19.12 7.91
CA GLU A 168 -21.81 -18.45 7.24
C GLU A 168 -21.81 -16.98 7.64
N CYS A 169 -20.62 -16.44 7.89
CA CYS A 169 -20.43 -15.00 8.08
C CYS A 169 -19.70 -14.51 6.83
N PRO A 170 -20.40 -14.24 5.71
CA PRO A 170 -19.76 -13.79 4.49
C PRO A 170 -18.97 -12.50 4.73
N ASP A 171 -17.89 -12.33 3.98
CA ASP A 171 -17.06 -11.13 4.06
C ASP A 171 -17.92 -9.89 3.88
N TYR A 172 -17.67 -8.91 4.74
CA TYR A 172 -18.31 -7.60 4.71
C TYR A 172 -18.09 -6.93 3.35
N ASP A 173 -19.10 -6.99 2.49
CA ASP A 173 -19.15 -6.13 1.32
C ASP A 173 -19.51 -4.72 1.80
N ARG A 174 -18.52 -3.82 1.79
CA ARG A 174 -18.62 -2.40 2.19
C ARG A 174 -19.71 -1.60 1.47
N SER A 175 -20.43 -2.19 0.52
CA SER A 175 -21.15 -1.45 -0.50
C SER A 175 -22.64 -1.21 -0.20
N HIS A 176 -23.33 -1.97 0.67
CA HIS A 176 -24.80 -1.88 0.72
C HIS A 176 -25.46 -2.12 2.09
N SER A 177 -25.50 -1.10 2.96
CA SER A 177 -26.72 -0.68 3.71
C SER A 177 -26.43 0.50 4.68
N ASN A 178 -27.23 1.58 4.58
CA ASN A 178 -27.36 2.68 5.55
C ASN A 178 -26.14 3.58 5.91
N GLU A 179 -25.22 3.85 4.97
CA GLU A 179 -24.10 4.76 5.24
C GLU A 179 -24.45 6.26 5.33
N ARG A 180 -25.49 6.78 4.67
CA ARG A 180 -25.59 8.25 4.51
C ARG A 180 -25.86 9.04 5.80
N MET A 181 -26.63 8.50 6.75
CA MET A 181 -26.96 9.21 8.00
C MET A 181 -25.88 9.04 9.08
N ASN A 182 -25.28 7.85 9.16
CA ASN A 182 -24.23 7.54 10.16
C ASN A 182 -22.84 8.03 9.73
N TRP A 183 -22.54 8.06 8.42
CA TRP A 183 -21.27 8.58 7.90
C TRP A 183 -21.09 10.05 8.23
N ALA A 184 -22.12 10.88 8.12
CA ALA A 184 -22.05 12.29 8.47
C ALA A 184 -21.71 12.45 9.96
N MET A 185 -22.44 11.81 10.87
CA MET A 185 -22.21 11.91 12.32
C MET A 185 -20.87 11.30 12.77
N HIS A 186 -20.43 10.17 12.19
CA HIS A 186 -19.10 9.60 12.46
C HIS A 186 -17.98 10.50 11.91
N THR A 187 -18.16 11.05 10.71
CA THR A 187 -17.19 11.96 10.10
C THR A 187 -17.08 13.25 10.92
N PHE A 188 -18.19 13.86 11.34
CA PHE A 188 -18.20 15.06 12.19
C PHE A 188 -17.50 14.84 13.54
N LYS A 189 -17.69 13.68 14.20
CA LYS A 189 -16.99 13.36 15.46
C LYS A 189 -15.48 13.18 15.30
N ARG A 190 -15.04 12.81 14.09
CA ARG A 190 -13.62 12.61 13.76
C ARG A 190 -12.91 13.89 13.36
N ILE A 191 -13.62 14.97 13.04
CA ILE A 191 -13.00 16.24 12.70
C ILE A 191 -12.25 16.81 13.91
N ARG A 192 -11.02 17.26 13.67
CA ARG A 192 -10.22 18.04 14.60
C ARG A 192 -10.58 19.51 14.43
N TRP A 193 -11.66 19.93 15.08
CA TRP A 193 -12.22 21.29 14.92
C TRP A 193 -11.20 22.41 15.13
N PHE A 194 -10.29 22.27 16.09
CA PHE A 194 -9.21 23.23 16.31
C PHE A 194 -8.27 23.35 15.09
N ASN A 195 -7.85 22.22 14.52
CA ASN A 195 -7.00 22.20 13.33
C ASN A 195 -7.74 22.74 12.12
N LEU A 196 -9.01 22.36 11.94
CA LEU A 196 -9.86 22.86 10.87
C LEU A 196 -10.02 24.39 10.96
N ALA A 197 -10.27 24.93 12.15
CA ALA A 197 -10.37 26.36 12.35
C ALA A 197 -9.08 27.09 11.94
N ILE A 198 -7.91 26.62 12.39
CA ILE A 198 -6.62 27.25 12.04
C ILE A 198 -6.34 27.15 10.55
N LEU A 199 -6.49 25.96 9.96
CA LEU A 199 -6.17 25.70 8.55
C LEU A 199 -7.16 26.33 7.56
N THR A 200 -8.35 26.74 8.03
CA THR A 200 -9.34 27.44 7.20
C THR A 200 -9.34 28.95 7.44
N ILE A 201 -9.30 29.41 8.69
CA ILE A 201 -9.37 30.85 9.01
C ILE A 201 -8.10 31.57 8.56
N THR A 202 -6.92 30.98 8.81
CA THR A 202 -5.64 31.60 8.44
C THR A 202 -5.56 31.97 6.95
N PRO A 203 -5.80 31.05 5.99
CA PRO A 203 -5.82 31.40 4.58
C PRO A 203 -6.95 32.36 4.21
N LEU A 204 -8.15 32.22 4.79
CA LEU A 204 -9.27 33.14 4.50
C LEU A 204 -8.97 34.58 4.89
N VAL A 205 -8.35 34.81 6.05
CA VAL A 205 -7.91 36.15 6.47
C VAL A 205 -6.79 36.66 5.55
N GLY A 206 -5.88 35.78 5.12
CA GLY A 206 -4.87 36.11 4.12
C GLY A 206 -5.48 36.57 2.79
N LEU A 207 -6.44 35.82 2.26
CA LEU A 207 -7.15 36.13 1.01
C LEU A 207 -7.95 37.45 1.11
N TYR A 208 -8.62 37.67 2.25
CA TYR A 208 -9.26 38.95 2.54
C TYR A 208 -8.26 40.10 2.51
N GLY A 209 -7.05 39.88 3.04
CA GLY A 209 -5.95 40.83 2.99
C GLY A 209 -5.47 41.15 1.58
N ILE A 210 -5.37 40.15 0.68
CA ILE A 210 -5.05 40.37 -0.74
C ILE A 210 -6.07 41.30 -1.39
N TYR A 211 -7.35 41.13 -1.06
CA TYR A 211 -8.42 41.95 -1.64
C TYR A 211 -8.47 43.38 -1.06
N THR A 212 -8.14 43.57 0.23
CA THR A 212 -8.36 44.84 0.93
C THR A 212 -7.11 45.70 1.12
N THR A 213 -5.92 45.11 1.11
CA THR A 213 -4.67 45.80 1.49
C THR A 213 -3.63 45.68 0.39
N PRO A 214 -3.12 46.81 -0.17
CA PRO A 214 -2.10 46.76 -1.20
C PRO A 214 -0.78 46.20 -0.66
N LEU A 215 -0.09 45.40 -1.47
CA LEU A 215 1.19 44.80 -1.09
C LEU A 215 2.34 45.80 -1.24
N HIS A 216 2.93 46.20 -0.12
CA HIS A 216 4.16 47.01 -0.12
C HIS A 216 5.39 46.13 -0.34
N LEU A 217 6.35 46.60 -1.15
CA LEU A 217 7.57 45.84 -1.45
C LEU A 217 8.36 45.45 -0.19
N LYS A 218 8.48 46.36 0.79
CA LYS A 218 9.16 46.08 2.07
C LYS A 218 8.50 44.93 2.84
N THR A 219 7.16 44.94 2.89
CA THR A 219 6.36 43.90 3.54
C THR A 219 6.44 42.58 2.79
N PHE A 220 6.45 42.61 1.45
CA PHE A 220 6.66 41.42 0.63
C PHE A 220 8.02 40.77 0.91
N VAL A 221 9.11 41.55 0.84
CA VAL A 221 10.46 41.06 1.14
C VAL A 221 10.53 40.52 2.56
N TRP A 222 9.93 41.22 3.53
CA TRP A 222 9.84 40.73 4.91
C TRP A 222 9.09 39.41 5.02
N ALA A 223 7.96 39.25 4.35
CA ALA A 223 7.20 38.00 4.33
C ALA A 223 8.03 36.86 3.71
N CYS A 224 8.79 37.11 2.65
CA CYS A 224 9.70 36.11 2.04
C CYS A 224 10.85 35.72 2.97
N VAL A 225 11.50 36.69 3.63
CA VAL A 225 12.58 36.43 4.60
C VAL A 225 12.04 35.62 5.78
N TYR A 226 10.87 36.00 6.29
CA TYR A 226 10.24 35.31 7.41
C TYR A 226 9.71 33.92 7.02
N TYR A 227 9.25 33.74 5.77
CA TYR A 227 8.95 32.43 5.19
C TYR A 227 10.21 31.52 5.22
N ALA A 228 11.34 32.02 4.73
CA ALA A 228 12.60 31.27 4.73
C ALA A 228 13.04 30.94 6.17
N PHE A 229 12.90 31.88 7.11
CA PHE A 229 13.16 31.66 8.53
C PHE A 229 12.29 30.52 9.09
N SER A 230 10.97 30.55 8.88
CA SER A 230 10.06 29.48 9.32
C SER A 230 10.42 28.14 8.69
N MET A 231 10.70 28.11 7.38
CA MET A 231 11.04 26.89 6.65
C MET A 231 12.39 26.30 7.07
N ILE A 232 13.42 27.11 7.36
CA ILE A 232 14.69 26.63 7.93
C ILE A 232 14.44 26.01 9.31
N GLY A 233 13.58 26.61 10.13
CA GLY A 233 13.20 26.05 11.42
C GLY A 233 12.57 24.65 11.33
N ILE A 234 11.73 24.42 10.32
CA ILE A 234 11.15 23.11 10.03
C ILE A 234 12.21 22.15 9.49
N THR A 235 12.92 22.53 8.43
CA THR A 235 13.81 21.65 7.66
C THR A 235 15.14 21.39 8.38
N ALA A 236 15.88 22.42 8.78
CA ALA A 236 17.13 22.25 9.53
C ALA A 236 16.87 21.80 10.97
N GLY A 237 15.81 22.31 11.59
CA GLY A 237 15.46 22.03 12.98
C GLY A 237 14.62 20.77 13.15
N TYR A 238 13.31 20.90 13.03
CA TYR A 238 12.36 19.82 13.37
C TYR A 238 12.67 18.52 12.65
N HIS A 239 13.00 18.61 11.38
CA HIS A 239 13.28 17.49 10.50
C HIS A 239 14.71 16.96 10.69
N ARG A 240 15.72 17.64 10.16
CA ARG A 240 17.10 17.10 10.09
C ARG A 240 17.78 16.96 11.45
N LEU A 241 17.60 17.93 12.36
CA LEU A 241 18.22 17.90 13.69
C LEU A 241 17.47 16.99 14.65
N TRP A 242 16.19 17.28 14.93
CA TRP A 242 15.46 16.56 15.98
C TRP A 242 14.78 15.28 15.50
N SER A 243 14.34 15.16 14.25
CA SER A 243 13.73 13.89 13.79
C SER A 243 14.77 12.86 13.39
N HIS A 244 15.81 13.28 12.66
CA HIS A 244 16.80 12.39 12.07
C HIS A 244 18.17 12.37 12.73
N ARG A 245 18.49 13.36 13.59
CA ARG A 245 19.80 13.46 14.26
C ARG A 245 20.95 13.49 13.26
N SER A 246 20.76 14.18 12.14
CA SER A 246 21.73 14.24 11.04
C SER A 246 22.92 15.17 11.31
N TYR A 247 22.88 15.97 12.36
CA TYR A 247 23.99 16.80 12.83
C TYR A 247 23.79 17.21 14.29
N ASN A 248 24.84 17.75 14.89
CA ASN A 248 24.82 18.36 16.22
C ASN A 248 24.81 19.89 16.10
N ALA A 249 24.01 20.57 16.92
CA ALA A 249 23.89 22.03 16.92
C ALA A 249 24.28 22.61 18.29
N SER A 250 24.93 23.78 18.30
CA SER A 250 25.17 24.53 19.53
C SER A 250 23.84 24.94 20.19
N PRO A 251 23.81 25.19 21.52
CA PRO A 251 22.58 25.62 22.19
C PRO A 251 21.94 26.87 21.55
N ALA A 252 22.75 27.83 21.11
CA ALA A 252 22.27 29.03 20.43
C ALA A 252 21.55 28.70 19.11
N LEU A 253 22.14 27.82 18.29
CA LEU A 253 21.51 27.37 17.05
C LEU A 253 20.24 26.56 17.34
N GLN A 254 20.23 25.73 18.38
CA GLN A 254 19.03 24.99 18.80
C GLN A 254 17.88 25.93 19.19
N TYR A 255 18.13 26.96 19.99
CA TYR A 255 17.10 27.94 20.35
C TYR A 255 16.60 28.72 19.12
N LEU A 256 17.51 29.13 18.22
CA LEU A 256 17.13 29.80 16.98
C LEU A 256 16.20 28.91 16.14
N LEU A 257 16.60 27.66 15.88
CA LEU A 257 15.85 26.73 15.04
C LEU A 257 14.51 26.31 15.66
N ILE A 258 14.44 26.15 16.98
CA ILE A 258 13.20 25.70 17.62
C ILE A 258 12.14 26.81 17.68
N VAL A 259 12.59 28.06 17.82
CA VAL A 259 11.73 29.25 17.72
C VAL A 259 11.31 29.49 16.27
N ALA A 260 12.25 29.37 15.33
CA ALA A 260 11.97 29.44 13.90
C ALA A 260 10.93 28.39 13.49
N GLY A 261 11.07 27.13 13.91
CA GLY A 261 10.10 26.08 13.65
C GLY A 261 8.75 26.33 14.34
N GLY A 262 8.76 26.95 15.53
CA GLY A 262 7.54 27.40 16.22
C GLY A 262 6.76 28.45 15.42
N SER A 263 7.46 29.34 14.71
CA SER A 263 6.83 30.37 13.88
C SER A 263 6.01 29.83 12.70
N ALA A 264 6.23 28.56 12.31
CA ALA A 264 5.52 27.88 11.23
C ALA A 264 4.11 27.39 11.61
N VAL A 265 3.79 27.31 12.91
CA VAL A 265 2.46 26.93 13.42
C VAL A 265 2.00 25.54 12.94
N GLN A 266 2.86 24.52 13.12
CA GLN A 266 2.60 23.13 12.67
C GLN A 266 2.63 22.08 13.79
N GLY A 267 2.56 22.53 15.04
CA GLY A 267 2.74 21.73 16.24
C GLY A 267 4.12 21.90 16.85
N SER A 268 4.24 21.55 18.14
CA SER A 268 5.52 21.57 18.84
C SER A 268 6.52 20.61 18.19
N CYS A 269 7.82 20.89 18.33
CA CYS A 269 8.89 20.03 17.81
C CYS A 269 8.74 18.59 18.29
N TYR A 270 8.37 18.40 19.56
CA TYR A 270 8.16 17.08 20.16
C TYR A 270 7.07 16.28 19.45
N TRP A 271 5.92 16.90 19.19
CA TRP A 271 4.80 16.26 18.49
C TRP A 271 5.13 15.98 17.02
N TRP A 272 5.74 16.96 16.34
CA TRP A 272 6.09 16.89 14.93
C TRP A 272 7.12 15.78 14.68
N ALA A 273 8.22 15.78 15.43
CA ALA A 273 9.29 14.80 15.26
C ALA A 273 8.84 13.37 15.61
N ARG A 274 7.96 13.21 16.59
CA ARG A 274 7.33 11.91 16.88
C ARG A 274 6.51 11.39 15.69
N GLY A 275 5.68 12.26 15.09
CA GLY A 275 4.89 11.91 13.91
C GLY A 275 5.78 11.55 12.72
N HIS A 276 6.80 12.37 12.47
CA HIS A 276 7.73 12.17 11.37
C HIS A 276 8.56 10.87 11.49
N ARG A 277 9.07 10.55 12.69
CA ARG A 277 9.74 9.26 12.93
C ARG A 277 8.81 8.07 12.75
N SER A 278 7.52 8.20 13.11
CA SER A 278 6.51 7.18 12.85
C SER A 278 6.31 6.96 11.35
N HIS A 279 6.21 8.05 10.58
CA HIS A 279 6.12 8.02 9.13
C HIS A 279 7.31 7.30 8.47
N HIS A 280 8.56 7.59 8.85
CA HIS A 280 9.72 6.87 8.29
C HIS A 280 9.73 5.37 8.61
N ARG A 281 9.27 5.00 9.81
CA ARG A 281 9.24 3.61 10.26
C ARG A 281 8.14 2.81 9.56
N PHE A 282 6.99 3.42 9.32
CA PHE A 282 5.78 2.76 8.87
C PHE A 282 5.28 3.28 7.52
N THR A 283 6.16 3.89 6.71
CA THR A 283 5.83 4.57 5.45
C THR A 283 4.91 3.70 4.59
N ASP A 284 3.87 4.31 4.02
CA ASP A 284 2.92 3.64 3.13
C ASP A 284 2.12 2.47 3.75
N THR A 285 1.99 2.46 5.07
CA THR A 285 1.13 1.52 5.82
C THR A 285 0.06 2.28 6.61
N ASP A 286 -0.93 1.56 7.17
CA ASP A 286 -1.97 2.18 8.00
C ASP A 286 -1.45 2.77 9.32
N LEU A 287 -0.22 2.43 9.72
CA LEU A 287 0.44 3.02 10.88
C LEU A 287 1.16 4.33 10.57
N ASP A 288 1.28 4.70 9.29
CA ASP A 288 1.81 6.00 8.85
C ASP A 288 0.79 7.12 9.12
N PRO A 289 1.13 8.14 9.92
CA PRO A 289 0.21 9.23 10.27
C PRO A 289 -0.32 10.02 9.07
N TYR A 290 0.39 10.05 7.94
CA TYR A 290 -0.03 10.77 6.73
C TYR A 290 0.18 9.95 5.47
N ASN A 291 -0.15 8.65 5.58
CA ASN A 291 -0.05 7.64 4.52
C ASN A 291 -0.49 8.16 3.13
N ALA A 292 0.46 8.24 2.20
CA ALA A 292 0.23 8.66 0.82
C ALA A 292 -0.78 7.75 0.09
N LYS A 293 -0.84 6.45 0.41
CA LYS A 293 -1.79 5.50 -0.23
C LYS A 293 -3.26 5.81 0.06
N ARG A 294 -3.57 6.64 1.05
CA ARG A 294 -4.95 7.10 1.34
C ARG A 294 -5.41 8.24 0.42
N GLY A 295 -4.55 8.69 -0.49
CA GLY A 295 -4.86 9.72 -1.48
C GLY A 295 -4.13 11.03 -1.23
N LEU A 296 -4.01 11.81 -2.31
CA LEU A 296 -3.27 13.08 -2.31
C LEU A 296 -3.85 14.10 -1.32
N LEU A 297 -5.18 14.24 -1.27
CA LEU A 297 -5.83 15.19 -0.37
C LEU A 297 -5.65 14.80 1.11
N TYR A 298 -5.69 13.50 1.39
CA TYR A 298 -5.47 12.99 2.75
C TYR A 298 -4.04 13.27 3.23
N SER A 299 -3.05 12.89 2.43
CA SER A 299 -1.63 13.09 2.74
C SER A 299 -1.21 14.57 2.75
N HIS A 300 -1.88 15.42 1.96
CA HIS A 300 -1.64 16.87 1.99
C HIS A 300 -2.19 17.49 3.27
N ILE A 301 -3.51 17.41 3.50
CA ILE A 301 -4.16 18.14 4.60
C ILE A 301 -5.12 17.28 5.43
N GLY A 302 -5.72 16.24 4.85
CA GLY A 302 -6.74 15.43 5.54
C GLY A 302 -6.26 14.79 6.84
N TRP A 303 -5.00 14.38 6.93
CA TRP A 303 -4.38 13.82 8.14
C TRP A 303 -4.35 14.80 9.33
N MET A 304 -4.33 16.12 9.05
CA MET A 304 -4.42 17.17 10.06
C MET A 304 -5.86 17.43 10.49
N LEU A 305 -6.82 17.19 9.61
CA LEU A 305 -8.24 17.52 9.81
C LEU A 305 -9.02 16.36 10.45
N VAL A 306 -8.64 15.11 10.18
CA VAL A 306 -9.41 13.93 10.59
C VAL A 306 -8.62 13.10 11.59
N LYS A 307 -9.26 12.69 12.68
CA LYS A 307 -8.68 11.72 13.62
C LYS A 307 -8.54 10.37 12.90
N PRO A 308 -7.32 9.78 12.86
CA PRO A 308 -7.11 8.50 12.20
C PRO A 308 -7.83 7.39 12.97
N ASP A 309 -8.36 6.40 12.24
CA ASP A 309 -9.02 5.22 12.84
C ASP A 309 -8.02 4.37 13.62
N ILE A 310 -6.82 4.25 13.07
CA ILE A 310 -5.71 3.51 13.65
C ILE A 310 -4.75 4.51 14.28
N LYS A 311 -4.32 4.23 15.51
CA LYS A 311 -3.31 5.07 16.17
C LYS A 311 -1.99 4.96 15.39
N PRO A 312 -1.33 6.09 15.07
CA PRO A 312 -0.03 6.06 14.41
C PRO A 312 0.98 5.19 15.14
N GLY A 313 1.86 4.54 14.38
CA GLY A 313 2.82 3.59 14.90
C GLY A 313 3.79 4.20 15.92
N LYS A 314 4.33 3.36 16.80
CA LYS A 314 5.26 3.81 17.85
C LYS A 314 6.66 4.09 17.27
N ALA A 315 7.21 5.27 17.58
CA ALA A 315 8.59 5.64 17.33
C ALA A 315 9.34 5.88 18.65
N ASP A 316 10.65 5.64 18.67
CA ASP A 316 11.49 6.03 19.80
C ASP A 316 11.57 7.56 19.86
N ILE A 317 11.32 8.11 21.04
CA ILE A 317 11.31 9.55 21.36
C ILE A 317 11.99 9.83 22.69
N SER A 318 12.77 8.87 23.21
CA SER A 318 13.44 8.96 24.50
C SER A 318 14.40 10.15 24.58
N ASP A 319 15.11 10.44 23.49
CA ASP A 319 15.97 11.61 23.33
C ASP A 319 15.19 12.93 23.35
N LEU A 320 14.04 12.99 22.67
CA LEU A 320 13.20 14.19 22.63
C LEU A 320 12.61 14.51 24.01
N ARG A 321 12.34 13.48 24.83
CA ARG A 321 11.90 13.65 26.22
C ARG A 321 13.01 14.18 27.13
N LYS A 322 14.26 13.79 26.87
CA LYS A 322 15.44 14.21 27.64
C LYS A 322 15.97 15.59 27.21
N ASN A 323 15.69 16.03 25.99
CA ASN A 323 16.15 17.32 25.50
C ASN A 323 15.37 18.49 26.15
N ALA A 324 16.04 19.26 26.99
CA ALA A 324 15.44 20.37 27.74
C ALA A 324 14.89 21.49 26.84
N ILE A 325 15.53 21.77 25.71
CA ILE A 325 15.09 22.82 24.76
C ILE A 325 13.79 22.39 24.07
N VAL A 326 13.71 21.12 23.65
CA VAL A 326 12.49 20.55 23.05
C VAL A 326 11.33 20.56 24.04
N GLN A 327 11.57 20.16 25.30
CA GLN A 327 10.54 20.17 26.33
C GLN A 327 10.12 21.60 26.73
N TRP A 328 11.06 22.54 26.78
CA TRP A 328 10.76 23.96 26.98
C TRP A 328 9.82 24.48 25.90
N GLN A 329 10.14 24.22 24.62
CA GLN A 329 9.30 24.66 23.52
C GLN A 329 7.94 23.97 23.53
N HIS A 330 7.88 22.68 23.86
CA HIS A 330 6.61 21.97 23.97
C HIS A 330 5.70 22.56 25.06
N ARG A 331 6.27 22.92 26.22
CA ARG A 331 5.54 23.57 27.33
C ARG A 331 5.05 24.97 26.98
N TRP A 332 5.88 25.76 26.30
CA TRP A 332 5.59 27.17 25.96
C TRP A 332 5.07 27.36 24.53
N TYR A 333 4.64 26.27 23.88
CA TYR A 333 4.38 26.26 22.44
C TYR A 333 3.38 27.34 22.01
N PHE A 334 2.26 27.49 22.71
CA PHE A 334 1.24 28.50 22.38
C PHE A 334 1.74 29.94 22.52
N VAL A 335 2.61 30.21 23.50
CA VAL A 335 3.23 31.54 23.68
C VAL A 335 4.22 31.81 22.53
N ILE A 336 5.02 30.81 22.16
CA ILE A 336 5.96 30.92 21.03
C ILE A 336 5.23 31.18 19.72
N ILE A 337 4.11 30.50 19.47
CA ILE A 337 3.26 30.76 18.29
C ILE A 337 2.69 32.17 18.33
N ALA A 338 2.14 32.62 19.47
CA ALA A 338 1.56 33.95 19.58
C ALA A 338 2.61 35.03 19.27
N ILE A 339 3.82 34.89 19.82
CA ILE A 339 4.90 35.86 19.65
C ILE A 339 5.56 35.74 18.26
N PHE A 340 6.14 34.59 17.93
CA PHE A 340 6.95 34.41 16.73
C PHE A 340 6.13 33.98 15.51
N GLY A 341 4.98 33.34 15.70
CA GLY A 341 4.06 33.04 14.62
C GLY A 341 3.35 34.29 14.14
N TYR A 342 2.76 35.09 15.06
CA TYR A 342 1.87 36.20 14.68
C TYR A 342 2.42 37.58 15.05
N TYR A 343 2.73 37.84 16.32
CA TYR A 343 2.99 39.20 16.81
C TYR A 343 4.24 39.85 16.18
N LEU A 344 5.38 39.15 16.20
CA LEU A 344 6.66 39.66 15.72
C LEU A 344 6.62 40.09 14.24
N PRO A 345 6.16 39.25 13.27
CA PRO A 345 6.15 39.67 11.86
C PRO A 345 5.23 40.87 11.62
N ILE A 346 4.15 41.04 12.38
CA ILE A 346 3.23 42.18 12.30
C ILE A 346 3.89 43.45 12.81
N VAL A 347 4.46 43.38 14.02
CA VAL A 347 5.05 44.55 14.69
C VAL A 347 6.25 45.07 13.92
N VAL A 348 7.07 44.19 13.34
CA VAL A 348 8.21 44.60 12.52
C VAL A 348 7.74 45.44 11.33
N ALA A 349 6.73 44.99 10.58
CA ALA A 349 6.20 45.75 9.45
C ALA A 349 5.54 47.07 9.89
N GLY A 350 4.73 47.01 10.95
CA GLY A 350 4.03 48.17 11.49
C GLY A 350 4.95 49.25 12.07
N LYS A 351 6.02 48.86 12.79
CA LYS A 351 6.94 49.82 13.43
C LYS A 351 8.04 50.32 12.51
N LEU A 352 8.59 49.49 11.63
CA LEU A 352 9.74 49.89 10.80
C LEU A 352 9.34 50.67 9.54
N TRP A 353 8.16 50.41 8.97
CA TRP A 353 7.70 51.13 7.78
C TRP A 353 6.19 51.43 7.76
N GLY A 354 5.51 51.35 8.92
CA GLY A 354 4.14 51.82 9.07
C GLY A 354 3.04 50.87 8.57
N ASP A 355 3.38 49.68 8.09
CA ASP A 355 2.44 48.78 7.41
C ASP A 355 1.92 47.66 8.33
N TRP A 356 1.03 48.03 9.26
CA TRP A 356 0.42 47.10 10.22
C TRP A 356 -0.46 46.05 9.55
N TRP A 357 -1.29 46.48 8.60
CA TRP A 357 -2.23 45.60 7.90
C TRP A 357 -1.51 44.65 6.94
N GLY A 358 -0.51 45.14 6.19
CA GLY A 358 0.30 44.27 5.37
C GLY A 358 1.14 43.30 6.20
N GLY A 359 1.63 43.73 7.37
CA GLY A 359 2.26 42.85 8.35
C GLY A 359 1.36 41.70 8.80
N LEU A 360 0.09 41.99 9.12
CA LEU A 360 -0.92 40.99 9.48
C LEU A 360 -1.23 40.04 8.34
N PHE A 361 -1.61 40.57 7.18
CA PHE A 361 -2.13 39.75 6.09
C PHE A 361 -1.03 38.98 5.34
N TYR A 362 0.07 39.65 4.98
CA TYR A 362 1.13 39.04 4.18
C TYR A 362 2.17 38.31 5.05
N ALA A 363 2.81 39.01 5.99
CA ALA A 363 3.88 38.43 6.82
C ALA A 363 3.37 37.51 7.94
N GLY A 364 2.12 37.72 8.40
CA GLY A 364 1.41 36.84 9.32
C GLY A 364 0.68 35.70 8.60
N MET A 365 -0.51 35.99 8.08
CA MET A 365 -1.47 34.97 7.65
C MET A 365 -1.07 34.22 6.38
N LEU A 366 -0.76 34.92 5.29
CA LEU A 366 -0.38 34.30 4.02
C LEU A 366 0.95 33.55 4.15
N ARG A 367 1.96 34.14 4.80
CA ARG A 367 3.24 33.46 5.03
C ARG A 367 3.05 32.15 5.82
N ILE A 368 2.26 32.14 6.90
CA ILE A 368 1.95 30.88 7.63
C ILE A 368 1.28 29.87 6.69
N THR A 369 0.28 30.32 5.91
CA THR A 369 -0.42 29.48 4.93
C THR A 369 0.56 28.85 3.94
N PHE A 370 1.45 29.64 3.33
CA PHE A 370 2.44 29.14 2.39
C PHE A 370 3.42 28.17 3.05
N VAL A 371 3.90 28.44 4.27
CA VAL A 371 4.79 27.53 5.01
C VAL A 371 4.11 26.18 5.29
N GLN A 372 2.84 26.20 5.71
CA GLN A 372 2.05 25.00 5.97
C GLN A 372 1.87 24.17 4.70
N HIS A 373 1.38 24.77 3.61
CA HIS A 373 1.21 24.07 2.34
C HIS A 373 2.53 23.58 1.75
N SER A 374 3.62 24.35 1.88
CA SER A 374 4.97 23.92 1.48
C SER A 374 5.39 22.67 2.23
N THR A 375 5.11 22.57 3.53
CA THR A 375 5.44 21.37 4.32
C THR A 375 4.51 20.20 3.97
N PHE A 376 3.22 20.47 3.75
CA PHE A 376 2.25 19.45 3.35
C PHE A 376 2.52 18.86 1.96
N CYS A 377 3.13 19.63 1.05
CA CYS A 377 3.64 19.15 -0.23
C CYS A 377 4.68 18.04 -0.08
N ILE A 378 5.46 18.02 1.01
CA ILE A 378 6.44 16.95 1.28
C ILE A 378 5.69 15.62 1.44
N ASN A 379 4.65 15.60 2.27
CA ASN A 379 3.86 14.38 2.55
C ASN A 379 3.01 13.94 1.35
N SER A 380 2.70 14.87 0.43
CA SER A 380 1.80 14.64 -0.70
C SER A 380 2.55 14.64 -2.01
N ILE A 381 2.83 15.80 -2.60
CA ILE A 381 3.47 15.93 -3.93
C ILE A 381 4.76 15.09 -4.02
N ALA A 382 5.61 15.07 -2.99
CA ALA A 382 6.86 14.30 -3.02
C ALA A 382 6.68 12.77 -2.94
N HIS A 383 5.46 12.27 -2.74
CA HIS A 383 5.11 10.85 -2.83
C HIS A 383 4.40 10.48 -4.15
N TYR A 384 4.10 11.46 -5.00
CA TYR A 384 3.36 11.26 -6.26
C TYR A 384 4.16 11.69 -7.49
N LEU A 385 4.88 12.81 -7.39
CA LEU A 385 5.58 13.43 -8.50
C LEU A 385 7.08 13.16 -8.42
N GLY A 386 7.64 12.53 -9.45
CA GLY A 386 9.08 12.34 -9.61
C GLY A 386 9.52 10.91 -9.84
N GLU A 387 10.82 10.70 -9.75
CA GLU A 387 11.48 9.42 -9.97
C GLU A 387 11.88 8.74 -8.66
N SER A 388 12.18 7.45 -8.72
CA SER A 388 12.67 6.66 -7.58
C SER A 388 14.09 6.13 -7.85
N PRO A 389 15.11 7.03 -7.87
CA PRO A 389 16.46 6.65 -8.26
C PRO A 389 17.18 5.72 -7.29
N PHE A 390 16.76 5.61 -6.02
CA PHE A 390 17.45 4.83 -4.99
C PHE A 390 16.70 3.55 -4.58
N ASP A 391 15.37 3.61 -4.44
CA ASP A 391 14.52 2.44 -4.17
C ASP A 391 13.08 2.72 -4.60
N ASP A 392 12.35 1.73 -5.10
CA ASP A 392 10.97 1.88 -5.60
C ASP A 392 9.92 1.09 -4.81
N LYS A 393 10.28 0.56 -3.64
CA LYS A 393 9.34 -0.14 -2.75
C LYS A 393 8.36 0.78 -2.04
N LYS A 394 8.75 2.05 -1.85
CA LYS A 394 7.96 3.10 -1.22
C LYS A 394 7.56 4.15 -2.24
N THR A 395 6.53 4.93 -1.90
CA THR A 395 5.97 5.95 -2.79
C THR A 395 6.84 7.20 -2.91
N ALA A 396 7.78 7.45 -1.99
CA ALA A 396 8.63 8.63 -1.99
C ALA A 396 9.42 8.81 -3.32
N ARG A 397 9.41 10.02 -3.86
CA ARG A 397 9.99 10.40 -5.16
C ARG A 397 10.94 11.60 -5.05
N ASP A 398 11.88 11.65 -5.98
CA ASP A 398 12.76 12.80 -6.20
C ASP A 398 12.24 13.65 -7.37
N HIS A 399 12.05 14.95 -7.12
CA HIS A 399 11.70 15.89 -8.18
C HIS A 399 12.10 17.34 -7.86
N LEU A 400 12.61 18.07 -8.87
CA LEU A 400 13.04 19.47 -8.70
C LEU A 400 11.89 20.39 -8.31
N LEU A 401 10.71 20.26 -8.94
CA LEU A 401 9.54 21.08 -8.60
C LEU A 401 9.11 20.85 -7.15
N SER A 402 9.11 19.59 -6.69
CA SER A 402 8.85 19.27 -5.30
C SER A 402 9.89 19.93 -4.40
N ALA A 403 11.17 19.92 -4.77
CA ALA A 403 12.24 20.57 -4.00
C ALA A 403 12.07 22.10 -3.94
N LEU A 404 11.64 22.76 -5.02
CA LEU A 404 11.36 24.20 -5.01
C LEU A 404 10.19 24.54 -4.08
N LEU A 405 9.08 23.79 -4.17
CA LEU A 405 7.87 24.00 -3.34
C LEU A 405 8.11 23.72 -1.85
N THR A 406 9.10 22.90 -1.52
CA THR A 406 9.36 22.40 -0.16
C THR A 406 10.67 22.92 0.43
N MET A 407 11.33 23.86 -0.25
CA MET A 407 12.62 24.43 0.16
C MET A 407 13.75 23.40 0.34
N GLY A 408 13.85 22.44 -0.59
CA GLY A 408 14.90 21.43 -0.65
C GLY A 408 14.48 20.01 -0.29
N GLU A 409 13.28 19.84 0.27
CA GLU A 409 12.83 18.56 0.83
C GLU A 409 12.25 17.58 -0.21
N GLY A 410 12.15 17.99 -1.48
CA GLY A 410 11.54 17.22 -2.56
C GLY A 410 12.44 16.18 -3.23
N TYR A 411 13.69 16.03 -2.79
CA TYR A 411 14.49 14.83 -3.07
C TYR A 411 14.17 13.76 -2.03
N HIS A 412 12.90 13.33 -2.06
CA HIS A 412 12.29 12.57 -0.98
C HIS A 412 12.60 11.07 -1.06
N ASN A 413 12.88 10.54 -2.25
CA ASN A 413 13.33 9.15 -2.42
C ASN A 413 14.70 8.95 -1.78
N PHE A 414 15.64 9.88 -2.00
CA PHE A 414 16.94 9.86 -1.32
C PHE A 414 16.76 9.92 0.20
N HIS A 415 15.96 10.88 0.65
CA HIS A 415 15.71 11.11 2.08
C HIS A 415 15.11 9.88 2.78
N HIS A 416 14.14 9.21 2.15
CA HIS A 416 13.54 7.98 2.72
C HIS A 416 14.50 6.80 2.77
N GLN A 417 15.46 6.75 1.84
CA GLN A 417 16.47 5.70 1.78
C GLN A 417 17.62 5.94 2.77
N PHE A 418 18.04 7.20 2.92
CA PHE A 418 19.19 7.61 3.75
C PHE A 418 18.78 8.70 4.75
N PRO A 419 17.86 8.42 5.69
CA PRO A 419 17.20 9.44 6.50
C PRO A 419 18.13 10.19 7.46
N MET A 420 19.31 9.64 7.79
CA MET A 420 20.28 10.32 8.65
C MET A 420 21.26 11.22 7.89
N ASP A 421 21.26 11.23 6.54
CA ASP A 421 22.09 12.19 5.80
C ASP A 421 21.54 13.60 6.05
N TYR A 422 22.43 14.56 6.33
CA TYR A 422 22.01 15.94 6.55
C TYR A 422 21.55 16.63 5.25
N ARG A 423 21.76 16.00 4.09
CA ARG A 423 21.38 16.50 2.76
C ARG A 423 20.20 15.69 2.26
N ASN A 424 19.19 16.37 1.69
CA ASN A 424 18.23 15.66 0.84
C ASN A 424 18.75 15.66 -0.61
N ALA A 425 19.39 16.75 -1.02
CA ALA A 425 19.97 16.85 -2.34
C ALA A 425 21.49 16.66 -2.32
N ILE A 426 21.95 15.48 -2.72
CA ILE A 426 23.36 15.06 -2.61
C ILE A 426 24.33 15.81 -3.52
N ARG A 427 23.87 16.29 -4.69
CA ARG A 427 24.74 17.03 -5.62
C ARG A 427 24.80 18.49 -5.20
N TRP A 428 25.97 19.11 -5.38
CA TRP A 428 26.20 20.50 -4.94
C TRP A 428 25.22 21.50 -5.58
N TYR A 429 24.87 21.29 -6.86
CA TYR A 429 23.99 22.17 -7.64
C TYR A 429 22.50 21.88 -7.45
N GLN A 430 22.13 20.75 -6.84
CA GLN A 430 20.72 20.46 -6.60
C GLN A 430 20.19 21.38 -5.50
N TYR A 431 19.03 21.99 -5.77
CA TYR A 431 18.38 22.94 -4.89
C TYR A 431 18.04 22.34 -3.53
N ASP A 432 18.79 22.73 -2.51
CA ASP A 432 18.56 22.39 -1.10
C ASP A 432 19.17 23.52 -0.25
N PRO A 433 18.41 24.62 -0.04
CA PRO A 433 18.86 25.75 0.77
C PRO A 433 19.25 25.33 2.19
N THR A 434 18.55 24.34 2.75
CA THR A 434 18.78 23.83 4.10
C THR A 434 20.14 23.13 4.23
N LYS A 435 20.55 22.36 3.22
CA LYS A 435 21.92 21.80 3.15
C LYS A 435 22.97 22.89 3.22
N TRP A 436 22.81 23.96 2.45
CA TRP A 436 23.78 25.06 2.42
C TRP A 436 23.78 25.83 3.75
N PHE A 437 22.60 26.07 4.32
CA PHE A 437 22.48 26.68 5.65
C PHE A 437 23.23 25.87 6.71
N ILE A 438 23.00 24.55 6.80
CA ILE A 438 23.67 23.68 7.77
C ILE A 438 25.19 23.65 7.50
N ALA A 439 25.62 23.60 6.24
CA ALA A 439 27.04 23.63 5.88
C ALA A 439 27.72 24.94 6.32
N VAL A 440 27.07 26.09 6.13
CA VAL A 440 27.56 27.38 6.63
C VAL A 440 27.61 27.39 8.16
N CYS A 441 26.58 26.89 8.84
CA CYS A 441 26.59 26.73 10.30
C CYS A 441 27.75 25.84 10.79
N SER A 442 28.10 24.81 10.03
CA SER A 442 29.25 23.95 10.31
C SER A 442 30.56 24.70 10.14
N TRP A 443 30.69 25.46 9.05
CA TRP A 443 31.88 26.27 8.76
C TRP A 443 32.16 27.34 9.83
N ILE A 444 31.12 27.99 10.36
CA ILE A 444 31.25 28.96 11.46
C ILE A 444 31.35 28.30 12.86
N GLY A 445 31.30 26.96 12.95
CA GLY A 445 31.49 26.22 14.19
C GLY A 445 30.27 26.10 15.10
N VAL A 446 29.06 26.46 14.65
CA VAL A 446 27.81 26.32 15.44
C VAL A 446 27.03 25.04 15.13
N ALA A 447 27.43 24.30 14.09
CA ALA A 447 27.01 22.93 13.82
C ALA A 447 28.24 22.02 13.72
N SER A 448 28.09 20.72 14.03
CA SER A 448 29.16 19.73 13.94
C SER A 448 28.60 18.34 13.64
N HIS A 449 29.47 17.37 13.33
CA HIS A 449 29.09 15.97 13.10
C HIS A 449 28.01 15.81 12.02
N LEU A 450 28.15 16.53 10.90
CA LEU A 450 27.24 16.40 9.77
C LEU A 450 27.34 14.99 9.21
N HIS A 451 26.26 14.22 9.33
CA HIS A 451 26.18 12.86 8.85
C HIS A 451 26.01 12.82 7.34
N VAL A 452 26.94 12.14 6.67
CA VAL A 452 26.94 11.90 5.22
C VAL A 452 27.09 10.41 4.99
N PHE A 453 26.19 9.82 4.20
CA PHE A 453 26.34 8.40 3.84
C PHE A 453 27.51 8.20 2.86
N PRO A 454 28.26 7.09 2.97
CA PRO A 454 29.34 6.79 2.03
C PRO A 454 28.84 6.71 0.59
N ASP A 455 29.53 7.35 -0.33
CA ASP A 455 29.14 7.40 -1.75
C ASP A 455 28.97 6.00 -2.35
N ASN A 456 29.77 5.03 -1.93
CA ASN A 456 29.65 3.64 -2.37
C ASN A 456 28.26 3.04 -2.07
N GLU A 457 27.67 3.31 -0.90
CA GLU A 457 26.33 2.80 -0.55
C GLU A 457 25.23 3.52 -1.35
N ILE A 458 25.40 4.82 -1.58
CA ILE A 458 24.49 5.61 -2.41
C ILE A 458 24.50 5.08 -3.86
N GLN A 459 25.68 4.85 -4.42
CA GLN A 459 25.84 4.34 -5.80
C GLN A 459 25.29 2.92 -5.97
N LYS A 460 25.40 2.05 -4.96
CA LYS A 460 24.77 0.73 -4.99
C LYS A 460 23.25 0.82 -5.19
N GLY A 461 22.57 1.74 -4.50
CA GLY A 461 21.14 1.97 -4.68
C GLY A 461 20.78 2.38 -6.11
N VAL A 462 21.50 3.38 -6.64
CA VAL A 462 21.32 3.87 -8.01
C VAL A 462 21.55 2.77 -9.04
N PHE A 463 22.66 2.02 -8.94
CA PHE A 463 22.95 0.95 -9.89
C PHE A 463 21.98 -0.23 -9.76
N THR A 464 21.44 -0.50 -8.58
CA THR A 464 20.40 -1.51 -8.40
C THR A 464 19.13 -1.13 -9.16
N MET A 465 18.70 0.13 -9.06
CA MET A 465 17.54 0.65 -9.79
C MET A 465 17.77 0.68 -11.31
N GLN A 466 18.96 1.08 -11.74
CA GLN A 466 19.33 1.02 -13.17
C GLN A 466 19.36 -0.41 -13.69
N LEU A 467 19.92 -1.35 -12.94
CA LEU A 467 19.93 -2.78 -13.31
C LEU A 467 18.51 -3.33 -13.39
N LYS A 468 17.64 -2.96 -12.45
CA LYS A 468 16.21 -3.34 -12.47
C LYS A 468 15.54 -2.83 -13.75
N ARG A 469 15.74 -1.56 -14.10
CA ARG A 469 15.21 -0.96 -15.34
C ARG A 469 15.76 -1.65 -16.59
N LEU A 470 17.07 -1.89 -16.64
CA LEU A 470 17.72 -2.62 -17.74
C LEU A 470 17.20 -4.04 -17.86
N LYS A 471 16.92 -4.72 -16.73
CA LYS A 471 16.33 -6.06 -16.73
C LYS A 471 14.91 -6.03 -17.30
N THR A 472 14.07 -5.08 -16.91
CA THR A 472 12.72 -4.94 -17.50
C THR A 472 12.79 -4.68 -19.00
N LEU A 473 13.72 -3.85 -19.47
CA LEU A 473 13.97 -3.64 -20.89
C LEU A 473 14.49 -4.92 -21.56
N GLN A 474 15.41 -5.63 -20.92
CA GLN A 474 15.92 -6.91 -21.40
C GLN A 474 14.81 -7.94 -21.56
N ASP A 475 13.90 -8.04 -20.60
CA ASP A 475 12.77 -8.98 -20.58
C ASP A 475 11.71 -8.62 -21.65
N SER A 476 11.65 -7.36 -22.08
CA SER A 476 10.81 -6.92 -23.21
C SER A 476 11.36 -7.29 -24.60
N ILE A 477 12.63 -7.69 -24.68
CA ILE A 477 13.27 -8.10 -25.93
C ILE A 477 13.19 -9.62 -26.03
N SER A 478 12.82 -10.11 -27.22
CA SER A 478 12.85 -11.54 -27.49
C SER A 478 14.30 -12.05 -27.50
N TRP A 479 14.63 -12.88 -26.53
CA TRP A 479 15.87 -13.63 -26.52
C TRP A 479 15.64 -15.02 -27.13
N PRO A 480 16.63 -15.55 -27.85
CA PRO A 480 16.55 -16.90 -28.40
C PRO A 480 16.45 -17.98 -27.33
N ALA A 481 15.91 -19.13 -27.73
CA ALA A 481 15.73 -20.31 -26.89
C ALA A 481 17.02 -20.68 -26.13
N ASP A 482 16.86 -21.20 -24.90
CA ASP A 482 17.98 -21.63 -24.09
C ASP A 482 18.76 -22.71 -24.85
N ILE A 483 20.08 -22.55 -24.86
CA ILE A 483 21.05 -23.45 -25.44
C ILE A 483 20.86 -24.90 -24.95
N ASN A 484 20.33 -25.11 -23.75
CA ASN A 484 20.08 -26.41 -23.15
C ASN A 484 18.87 -27.14 -23.72
N ASP A 485 17.93 -26.43 -24.33
CA ASP A 485 16.71 -27.00 -24.90
C ASP A 485 16.90 -27.45 -26.35
N LEU A 486 18.10 -27.27 -26.90
CA LEU A 486 18.42 -27.63 -28.29
C LEU A 486 18.69 -29.14 -28.44
N PRO A 487 18.12 -29.79 -29.47
CA PRO A 487 18.34 -31.20 -29.75
C PRO A 487 19.81 -31.49 -30.07
N VAL A 488 20.33 -32.60 -29.54
CA VAL A 488 21.71 -33.04 -29.78
C VAL A 488 21.76 -34.01 -30.96
N VAL A 489 22.60 -33.71 -31.93
CA VAL A 489 22.79 -34.43 -33.19
C VAL A 489 24.21 -34.99 -33.27
N SER A 490 24.39 -36.20 -33.83
CA SER A 490 25.72 -36.79 -34.01
C SER A 490 26.51 -36.10 -35.13
N TRP A 491 27.84 -36.28 -35.13
CA TRP A 491 28.70 -35.74 -36.17
C TRP A 491 28.38 -36.32 -37.55
N GLU A 492 28.07 -37.63 -37.62
CA GLU A 492 27.72 -38.29 -38.88
C GLU A 492 26.44 -37.71 -39.47
N HIS A 493 25.43 -37.49 -38.65
CA HIS A 493 24.15 -36.91 -39.08
C HIS A 493 24.30 -35.45 -39.51
N PHE A 494 25.16 -34.67 -38.84
CA PHE A 494 25.51 -33.32 -39.29
C PHE A 494 26.17 -33.34 -40.67
N LYS A 495 27.12 -34.26 -40.90
CA LYS A 495 27.81 -34.39 -42.20
C LYS A 495 26.86 -34.78 -43.31
N GLU A 496 25.95 -35.72 -43.06
CA GLU A 496 24.91 -36.14 -43.99
C GLU A 496 24.00 -34.97 -44.37
N GLN A 497 23.48 -34.24 -43.39
CA GLN A 497 22.62 -33.09 -43.65
C GLN A 497 23.35 -31.91 -44.31
N SER A 498 24.66 -31.77 -44.08
CA SER A 498 25.46 -30.69 -44.69
C SER A 498 25.66 -30.82 -46.20
N VAL A 499 25.31 -31.98 -46.80
CA VAL A 499 25.34 -32.20 -48.25
C VAL A 499 24.16 -31.53 -48.93
N SER A 500 22.99 -31.55 -48.29
CA SER A 500 21.75 -30.97 -48.83
C SER A 500 21.48 -29.55 -48.35
N ARG A 501 22.04 -29.15 -47.21
CA ARG A 501 21.89 -27.81 -46.61
C ARG A 501 23.25 -27.22 -46.26
N PRO A 502 23.48 -25.92 -46.50
CA PRO A 502 24.71 -25.24 -46.09
C PRO A 502 24.72 -25.06 -44.56
N LEU A 503 25.24 -26.06 -43.84
CA LEU A 503 25.33 -26.07 -42.38
C LEU A 503 26.78 -25.82 -41.91
N VAL A 504 26.97 -25.02 -40.87
CA VAL A 504 28.30 -24.72 -40.28
C VAL A 504 28.24 -24.89 -38.76
N ILE A 505 29.31 -25.43 -38.15
CA ILE A 505 29.41 -25.50 -36.68
C ILE A 505 30.18 -24.29 -36.14
N VAL A 506 29.61 -23.60 -35.14
CA VAL A 506 30.29 -22.55 -34.38
C VAL A 506 30.05 -22.77 -32.89
N SER A 507 31.12 -22.95 -32.12
CA SER A 507 31.10 -23.28 -30.68
C SER A 507 30.24 -24.50 -30.32
N GLY A 508 30.21 -25.51 -31.18
CA GLY A 508 29.43 -26.75 -30.97
C GLY A 508 27.93 -26.65 -31.34
N PHE A 509 27.51 -25.53 -31.95
CA PHE A 509 26.15 -25.32 -32.46
C PHE A 509 26.16 -25.38 -33.98
N ILE A 510 25.21 -26.12 -34.55
CA ILE A 510 25.00 -26.26 -36.00
C ILE A 510 24.10 -25.13 -36.46
N HIS A 511 24.58 -24.27 -37.36
CA HIS A 511 23.87 -23.14 -37.92
C HIS A 511 23.55 -23.40 -39.40
N ASP A 512 22.28 -23.25 -39.80
CA ASP A 512 21.92 -23.16 -41.20
C ASP A 512 22.21 -21.75 -41.72
N VAL A 513 23.12 -21.64 -42.68
CA VAL A 513 23.56 -20.36 -43.25
C VAL A 513 22.95 -20.08 -44.61
N SER A 514 21.92 -20.83 -45.05
CA SER A 514 21.30 -20.68 -46.37
C SER A 514 20.91 -19.24 -46.72
N SER A 515 20.31 -18.52 -45.77
CA SER A 515 19.90 -17.13 -45.94
C SER A 515 21.06 -16.13 -45.78
N LEU A 516 22.16 -16.53 -45.15
CA LEU A 516 23.30 -15.67 -44.80
C LEU A 516 24.45 -15.77 -45.80
N VAL A 517 24.59 -16.89 -46.53
CA VAL A 517 25.69 -17.14 -47.48
C VAL A 517 25.83 -16.05 -48.55
N VAL A 518 24.71 -15.45 -48.97
CA VAL A 518 24.68 -14.39 -50.01
C VAL A 518 24.93 -13.01 -49.41
N THR A 519 24.49 -12.78 -48.18
CA THR A 519 24.46 -11.46 -47.53
C THR A 519 25.57 -11.27 -46.50
N HIS A 520 26.42 -12.28 -46.29
CA HIS A 520 27.47 -12.23 -45.28
C HIS A 520 28.56 -11.21 -45.64
N PRO A 521 28.91 -10.30 -44.72
CA PRO A 521 29.85 -9.20 -44.99
C PRO A 521 31.29 -9.66 -45.26
N GLY A 522 31.68 -10.84 -44.76
CA GLY A 522 32.99 -11.46 -45.04
C GLY A 522 33.09 -12.14 -46.41
N GLY A 523 32.05 -12.03 -47.26
CA GLY A 523 31.99 -12.64 -48.58
C GLY A 523 31.46 -14.07 -48.57
N ARG A 524 30.86 -14.47 -49.70
CA ARG A 524 30.26 -15.80 -49.90
C ARG A 524 31.28 -16.94 -49.76
N ASP A 525 32.46 -16.74 -50.32
CA ASP A 525 33.49 -17.79 -50.42
C ASP A 525 34.02 -18.23 -49.05
N LEU A 526 34.09 -17.29 -48.10
CA LEU A 526 34.58 -17.55 -46.74
C LEU A 526 33.61 -18.42 -45.94
N LEU A 527 32.30 -18.23 -46.13
CA LEU A 527 31.27 -19.12 -45.57
C LEU A 527 31.19 -20.45 -46.30
N ALA A 528 31.27 -20.43 -47.64
CA ALA A 528 31.21 -21.63 -48.47
C ALA A 528 32.35 -22.61 -48.14
N ALA A 529 33.56 -22.12 -47.90
CA ALA A 529 34.73 -22.92 -47.52
C ALA A 529 34.56 -23.70 -46.19
N ASN A 530 33.63 -23.25 -45.35
CA ASN A 530 33.35 -23.77 -44.02
C ASN A 530 32.07 -24.61 -43.92
N ILE A 531 31.33 -24.81 -45.03
CA ILE A 531 30.15 -25.68 -45.06
C ILE A 531 30.55 -27.13 -44.70
N GLY A 532 29.80 -27.72 -43.78
CA GLY A 532 30.04 -29.07 -43.27
C GLY A 532 31.29 -29.22 -42.40
N LYS A 533 31.83 -28.11 -41.88
CA LYS A 533 33.01 -28.03 -40.99
C LYS A 533 32.70 -27.25 -39.71
N ASP A 534 33.63 -27.35 -38.75
CA ASP A 534 33.65 -26.53 -37.55
C ASP A 534 34.44 -25.23 -37.82
N ALA A 535 33.71 -24.13 -37.92
CA ALA A 535 34.22 -22.79 -38.18
C ALA A 535 34.44 -21.98 -36.89
N THR A 536 34.42 -22.62 -35.71
CA THR A 536 34.63 -21.92 -34.43
C THR A 536 35.91 -21.09 -34.43
N ALA A 537 37.02 -21.65 -34.94
CA ALA A 537 38.28 -20.92 -35.00
C ALA A 537 38.19 -19.67 -35.90
N ALA A 538 37.54 -19.76 -37.05
CA ALA A 538 37.35 -18.63 -37.95
C ALA A 538 36.48 -17.53 -37.34
N PHE A 539 35.50 -17.91 -36.52
CA PHE A 539 34.57 -16.97 -35.86
C PHE A 539 35.19 -16.25 -34.65
N PHE A 540 36.03 -16.93 -33.87
CA PHE A 540 36.68 -16.40 -32.65
C PHE A 540 38.13 -15.92 -32.90
N GLY A 541 38.38 -15.20 -33.98
CA GLY A 541 39.66 -14.52 -34.20
C GLY A 541 40.68 -15.25 -35.07
N GLY A 542 40.31 -16.34 -35.76
CA GLY A 542 41.16 -16.96 -36.78
C GLY A 542 41.30 -16.11 -38.05
N PHE A 543 40.33 -15.24 -38.32
CA PHE A 543 40.38 -14.23 -39.41
C PHE A 543 39.92 -12.86 -38.93
N TYR A 544 38.78 -12.80 -38.21
CA TYR A 544 38.23 -11.59 -37.60
C TYR A 544 37.66 -11.90 -36.21
N GLU A 545 37.82 -10.96 -35.26
CA GLU A 545 37.15 -11.00 -33.96
C GLU A 545 35.76 -10.37 -34.09
N HIS A 546 34.72 -11.20 -34.13
CA HIS A 546 33.35 -10.76 -34.36
C HIS A 546 32.80 -9.94 -33.17
N SER A 547 31.98 -8.92 -33.47
CA SER A 547 31.41 -8.04 -32.44
C SER A 547 30.34 -8.74 -31.59
N ASN A 548 30.03 -8.17 -30.42
CA ASN A 548 28.92 -8.66 -29.57
C ASN A 548 27.57 -8.70 -30.31
N ALA A 549 27.35 -7.79 -31.27
CA ALA A 549 26.16 -7.82 -32.12
C ALA A 549 26.14 -9.07 -33.00
N ALA A 550 27.25 -9.45 -33.64
CA ALA A 550 27.36 -10.68 -34.39
C ALA A 550 27.18 -11.92 -33.49
N HIS A 551 27.68 -11.89 -32.25
CA HIS A 551 27.41 -12.94 -31.26
C HIS A 551 25.93 -13.06 -30.89
N ASN A 552 25.20 -11.94 -30.81
CA ASN A 552 23.78 -11.90 -30.50
C ASN A 552 22.91 -12.33 -31.68
N VAL A 553 23.20 -11.86 -32.90
CA VAL A 553 22.52 -12.29 -34.14
C VAL A 553 22.69 -13.79 -34.35
N ARG A 554 23.91 -14.31 -34.09
CA ARG A 554 24.15 -15.76 -34.10
C ARG A 554 23.20 -16.47 -33.16
N LYS A 555 23.02 -15.95 -31.93
CA LYS A 555 22.08 -16.51 -30.96
C LYS A 555 20.62 -16.33 -31.38
N SER A 556 20.21 -15.24 -32.04
CA SER A 556 18.81 -15.00 -32.42
C SER A 556 18.37 -15.72 -33.69
N ALA A 557 19.30 -16.09 -34.58
CA ALA A 557 19.06 -16.94 -35.76
C ALA A 557 18.53 -18.36 -35.43
N PHE A 558 18.30 -18.65 -34.15
CA PHE A 558 17.72 -19.88 -33.61
C PHE A 558 16.18 -19.88 -33.62
N VAL A 559 15.52 -18.75 -33.90
CA VAL A 559 14.05 -18.61 -33.81
C VAL A 559 13.50 -17.82 -35.01
N ASP A 560 13.29 -18.50 -36.13
CA ASP A 560 12.46 -17.99 -37.23
C ASP A 560 11.38 -19.03 -37.55
N ASP A 561 10.12 -18.66 -37.36
CA ASP A 561 8.95 -19.56 -37.25
C ASP A 561 8.51 -20.16 -38.60
N ALA A 562 9.27 -19.91 -39.67
CA ALA A 562 9.11 -20.58 -40.96
C ALA A 562 9.86 -21.92 -41.06
N CYS A 563 10.73 -22.26 -40.09
CA CYS A 563 11.49 -23.50 -40.14
C CYS A 563 11.68 -24.10 -38.74
N ARG A 564 10.79 -25.01 -38.32
CA ARG A 564 10.90 -25.78 -37.06
C ARG A 564 12.15 -26.70 -36.96
N ARG A 565 13.25 -26.48 -37.69
CA ARG A 565 14.43 -27.38 -37.78
C ARG A 565 15.75 -26.68 -38.21
N SER A 566 16.11 -25.54 -37.63
CA SER A 566 17.28 -24.76 -38.08
C SER A 566 18.55 -24.83 -37.21
N THR A 567 18.50 -25.41 -35.99
CA THR A 567 19.68 -25.40 -35.10
C THR A 567 19.74 -26.61 -34.17
N TRP A 568 20.93 -27.20 -34.06
CA TRP A 568 21.18 -28.45 -33.33
C TRP A 568 22.51 -28.39 -32.59
N ARG A 569 22.68 -29.13 -31.49
CA ARG A 569 23.98 -29.27 -30.81
C ARG A 569 24.73 -30.48 -31.37
N CYS A 570 25.95 -30.33 -31.87
CA CYS A 570 26.70 -31.48 -32.40
C CYS A 570 27.46 -32.22 -31.28
N ARG A 571 27.32 -33.55 -31.21
CA ARG A 571 28.16 -34.40 -30.34
C ARG A 571 29.56 -34.51 -30.96
N ALA A 572 30.58 -34.12 -30.22
CA ALA A 572 31.94 -33.98 -30.72
C ALA A 572 32.49 -35.24 -31.42
N ARG A 573 33.29 -35.00 -32.46
CA ARG A 573 34.05 -35.98 -33.25
C ARG A 573 34.83 -36.95 -32.35
N PRO A 574 34.84 -38.27 -32.60
CA PRO A 574 35.79 -39.16 -31.93
C PRO A 574 37.21 -38.73 -32.33
N GLY A 575 38.02 -38.28 -31.36
CA GLY A 575 39.45 -37.98 -31.59
C GLY A 575 39.91 -36.53 -31.41
N LEU A 576 39.04 -35.58 -31.08
CA LEU A 576 39.49 -34.25 -30.60
C LEU A 576 39.58 -34.29 -29.07
N PRO A 577 40.75 -33.97 -28.45
CA PRO A 577 40.82 -33.93 -27.00
C PRO A 577 39.80 -32.91 -26.49
N ARG A 578 39.04 -33.28 -25.45
CA ARG A 578 38.29 -32.32 -24.64
C ARG A 578 39.29 -31.29 -24.09
N ARG A 579 39.60 -30.24 -24.85
CA ARG A 579 40.21 -29.06 -24.28
C ARG A 579 39.19 -28.57 -23.27
N LYS A 580 39.52 -28.75 -21.98
CA LYS A 580 38.84 -28.06 -20.89
C LYS A 580 38.76 -26.60 -21.33
N LEU A 581 37.55 -26.09 -21.56
CA LEU A 581 37.23 -24.67 -21.50
C LEU A 581 37.45 -24.22 -20.05
N ALA A 582 38.71 -24.20 -19.66
CA ALA A 582 39.24 -23.80 -18.37
C ALA A 582 40.39 -22.83 -18.66
N HIS A 583 40.09 -21.72 -19.33
CA HIS A 583 40.76 -20.44 -19.18
C HIS A 583 40.02 -19.36 -19.99
N SER A 584 38.85 -18.97 -19.49
CA SER A 584 38.31 -17.60 -19.49
C SER A 584 36.95 -17.62 -18.77
N ARG A 585 36.97 -18.16 -17.54
CA ARG A 585 35.84 -18.08 -16.59
C ARG A 585 36.35 -17.40 -15.32
N LYS A 586 36.92 -16.20 -15.48
CA LYS A 586 37.21 -15.25 -14.39
C LYS A 586 36.93 -13.84 -14.87
N ARG A 587 35.66 -13.55 -15.14
CA ARG A 587 34.98 -12.26 -14.91
C ARG A 587 33.53 -12.42 -15.36
N ASN A 588 32.61 -11.94 -14.53
CA ASN A 588 31.15 -12.01 -14.67
C ASN A 588 30.49 -13.38 -14.42
N ARG A 589 30.57 -13.83 -13.16
CA ARG A 589 29.47 -14.60 -12.53
C ARG A 589 28.79 -13.70 -11.51
N SER A 590 27.83 -12.90 -11.93
CA SER A 590 26.75 -12.45 -11.05
C SER A 590 25.73 -13.59 -10.98
N ARG A 591 25.78 -14.34 -9.89
CA ARG A 591 24.72 -15.30 -9.52
C ARG A 591 23.47 -14.48 -9.20
N PHE A 592 22.44 -14.60 -10.02
CA PHE A 592 21.07 -14.30 -9.60
C PHE A 592 20.34 -15.63 -9.46
N TYR A 593 20.06 -16.02 -8.22
CA TYR A 593 19.03 -16.99 -7.91
C TYR A 593 17.69 -16.24 -7.97
N VAL A 594 16.80 -16.67 -8.86
CA VAL A 594 15.36 -16.43 -8.73
C VAL A 594 14.70 -17.78 -8.92
N GLN A 595 13.96 -18.17 -7.91
CA GLN A 595 13.16 -19.38 -7.81
C GLN A 595 11.72 -18.93 -8.06
N GLU A 596 11.03 -19.44 -9.09
CA GLU A 596 9.59 -19.79 -9.06
C GLU A 596 9.05 -20.33 -10.39
N LEU A 597 7.91 -21.02 -10.25
CA LEU A 597 7.21 -21.98 -11.12
C LEU A 597 6.29 -21.37 -12.22
N GLU A 598 6.00 -22.24 -13.20
CA GLU A 598 4.75 -22.47 -13.97
C GLU A 598 4.29 -21.63 -15.20
N LEU A 599 4.23 -22.36 -16.33
CA LEU A 599 3.28 -22.44 -17.48
C LEU A 599 2.26 -21.31 -17.78
N ARG A 600 2.23 -20.83 -19.04
CA ARG A 600 1.11 -20.95 -20.03
C ARG A 600 1.36 -20.14 -21.32
N ALA A 601 0.76 -20.61 -22.42
CA ALA A 601 0.94 -20.18 -23.82
C ALA A 601 0.05 -18.99 -24.25
N VAL A 602 0.55 -18.12 -25.13
CA VAL A 602 -0.24 -17.18 -25.97
C VAL A 602 0.48 -16.93 -27.30
N SER A 603 -0.30 -16.85 -28.39
CA SER A 603 0.09 -16.69 -29.80
C SER A 603 0.04 -15.23 -30.29
N LEU A 604 0.52 -15.01 -31.53
CA LEU A 604 0.28 -13.89 -32.49
C LEU A 604 1.44 -12.90 -32.78
N PRO A 605 1.47 -12.26 -33.97
CA PRO A 605 2.57 -12.33 -34.92
C PRO A 605 3.36 -11.02 -35.15
N GLY A 606 4.55 -11.20 -35.73
CA GLY A 606 5.19 -10.39 -36.80
C GLY A 606 5.19 -8.87 -36.72
N VAL A 607 6.39 -8.26 -36.67
CA VAL A 607 6.79 -7.14 -37.54
C VAL A 607 8.32 -7.17 -37.70
N PHE A 608 8.75 -7.34 -38.95
CA PHE A 608 10.06 -6.94 -39.47
C PHE A 608 10.10 -5.40 -39.59
N LEU A 609 11.18 -4.73 -39.17
CA LEU A 609 12.08 -3.96 -40.05
C LEU A 609 13.03 -3.00 -39.29
N SER A 610 14.20 -2.84 -39.92
CA SER A 610 15.13 -1.69 -39.88
C SER A 610 16.13 -1.63 -38.74
N PHE A 611 17.39 -1.94 -39.03
CA PHE A 611 18.52 -1.01 -38.91
C PHE A 611 19.75 -1.63 -39.63
N LEU A 612 19.90 -1.28 -40.91
CA LEU A 612 21.01 -0.41 -41.30
C LEU A 612 20.48 1.03 -41.23
#